data_AF-A0ABD6AUY5-F1
#
_entry.id   AF-A0ABD6AUY5-F1
#
_cell.length_a   1.000
_cell.length_b   1.000
_cell.length_c   1.000
_cell.angle_alpha   90.00
_cell.angle_beta   90.00
_cell.angle_gamma   90.00
#
_symmetry.space_group_name_H-M   'P 1'
#
loop_
_entity.id
_entity.type
_entity.pdbx_description
1 polymer ?
#
loop_
_entity_poly.entity_id
_entity_poly.type
_entity_poly.pdbx_seq_one_letter_code
_entity_poly.pdbx_strand_id
1 'polypeptide(L)'
;MNTTAERGSQLADRPSSRGQFLRRTLAVFGLGLVGIVGLVVSTLLVPESIPVVAELPRSVLLVAIVVQPALLVLLAAAVGARLAPRVGFDSHAVARVDGTRLPTSLRDEARVALPAGLAAGVLVVVTDLALSAVVGVDSRLVPTEAVSLGAVLASLPLRFLYGGITEEVLLRWGFMTLLVWAGWRLAGRPATPSARTVWVALVVAAVAFGVGHLPAVAATTALTPALVAQVVLLNSVGGVVFGWVYWRYSLEAAMLAHGAAHVALVAPVVLAAL
;
A
#
# COMPACT_ATOMS: atom_id res chain seq x y z
N MET A 1 26.70 33.36 4.27
CA MET A 1 26.16 32.09 3.71
C MET A 1 26.34 31.01 4.76
N ASN A 2 25.36 30.10 4.89
CA ASN A 2 25.39 28.86 5.69
C ASN A 2 24.79 28.86 7.13
N THR A 3 23.53 29.26 7.32
CA THR A 3 22.81 29.04 8.61
C THR A 3 21.48 28.28 8.49
N THR A 4 20.85 28.29 7.31
CA THR A 4 19.58 27.58 7.06
C THR A 4 19.76 26.10 6.73
N ALA A 5 20.83 25.74 6.01
CA ALA A 5 21.14 24.34 5.68
C ALA A 5 21.59 23.53 6.91
N GLU A 6 22.38 24.14 7.81
CA GLU A 6 22.80 23.49 9.07
C GLU A 6 21.67 23.35 10.09
N ARG A 7 20.70 24.27 10.12
CA ARG A 7 19.47 24.10 10.94
C ARG A 7 18.59 22.95 10.45
N GLY A 8 18.52 22.73 9.15
CA GLY A 8 17.75 21.63 8.55
C GLY A 8 18.32 20.25 8.89
N SER A 9 19.66 20.10 8.86
CA SER A 9 20.31 18.83 9.20
C SER A 9 20.26 18.53 10.71
N GLN A 10 20.34 19.54 11.58
CA GLN A 10 20.26 19.37 13.04
C GLN A 10 18.88 18.97 13.56
N LEU A 11 17.79 19.31 12.84
CA LEU A 11 16.42 18.93 13.22
C LEU A 11 16.09 17.47 12.85
N ALA A 12 16.69 16.92 11.79
CA ALA A 12 16.40 15.58 11.30
C ALA A 12 16.88 14.46 12.24
N ASP A 13 17.88 14.70 13.09
CA ASP A 13 18.45 13.67 13.97
C ASP A 13 18.01 13.75 15.45
N ARG A 14 17.16 14.73 15.82
CA ARG A 14 16.62 14.79 17.19
C ARG A 14 15.61 13.65 17.41
N PRO A 15 15.78 12.82 18.45
CA PRO A 15 14.78 11.83 18.79
C PRO A 15 13.47 12.53 19.16
N SER A 16 12.36 12.09 18.56
CA SER A 16 11.03 12.51 18.98
C SER A 16 10.81 12.14 20.45
N SER A 17 10.06 12.97 21.18
CA SER A 17 9.65 12.61 22.54
C SER A 17 8.81 11.33 22.51
N ARG A 18 8.83 10.55 23.59
CA ARG A 18 8.00 9.32 23.69
C ARG A 18 6.52 9.61 23.38
N GLY A 19 6.00 10.74 23.86
CA GLY A 19 4.63 11.18 23.60
C GLY A 19 4.38 11.50 22.12
N GLN A 20 5.32 12.16 21.45
CA GLN A 20 5.21 12.44 20.01
C GLN A 20 5.25 11.15 19.17
N PHE A 21 6.17 10.25 19.47
CA PHE A 21 6.25 8.94 18.81
C PHE A 21 4.94 8.15 18.93
N LEU A 22 4.36 8.08 20.14
CA LEU A 22 3.11 7.38 20.36
C LEU A 22 1.95 8.02 19.59
N ARG A 23 1.83 9.35 19.60
CA ARG A 23 0.77 10.07 18.86
C ARG A 23 0.84 9.82 17.36
N ARG A 24 2.03 9.87 16.77
CA ARG A 24 2.26 9.56 15.34
C ARG A 24 1.91 8.11 15.01
N THR A 25 2.36 7.18 15.85
CA THR A 25 2.07 5.74 15.69
C THR A 25 0.57 5.48 15.74
N LEU A 26 -0.13 6.01 16.75
CA LEU A 26 -1.58 5.83 16.90
C LEU A 26 -2.38 6.48 15.77
N ALA A 27 -1.94 7.63 15.25
CA ALA A 27 -2.61 8.28 14.12
C ALA A 27 -2.57 7.41 12.86
N VAL A 28 -1.39 6.89 12.48
CA VAL A 28 -1.25 6.04 11.30
C VAL A 28 -1.85 4.66 11.53
N PHE A 29 -1.73 4.10 12.75
CA PHE A 29 -2.40 2.85 13.12
C PHE A 29 -3.93 2.97 12.99
N GLY A 30 -4.51 4.09 13.43
CA GLY A 30 -5.93 4.37 13.26
C GLY A 30 -6.38 4.38 11.80
N LEU A 31 -5.57 4.95 10.89
CA LEU A 31 -5.84 4.86 9.45
C LEU A 31 -5.84 3.40 8.95
N GLY A 32 -4.83 2.62 9.32
CA GLY A 32 -4.77 1.21 8.93
C GLY A 32 -5.93 0.37 9.50
N LEU A 33 -6.40 0.65 10.71
CA LEU A 33 -7.57 -0.02 11.27
C LEU A 33 -8.85 0.18 10.44
N VAL A 34 -9.02 1.36 9.82
CA VAL A 34 -10.16 1.61 8.91
C VAL A 34 -10.15 0.63 7.73
N GLY A 35 -8.96 0.30 7.20
CA GLY A 35 -8.84 -0.68 6.13
C GLY A 35 -9.10 -2.12 6.58
N ILE A 36 -8.68 -2.49 7.79
CA ILE A 36 -9.01 -3.80 8.38
C ILE A 36 -10.52 -3.97 8.57
N VAL A 37 -11.25 -2.91 8.92
CA VAL A 37 -12.72 -2.96 8.94
C VAL A 37 -13.28 -3.28 7.54
N GLY A 38 -12.70 -2.72 6.49
CA GLY A 38 -13.06 -3.07 5.11
C GLY A 38 -12.86 -4.54 4.77
N LEU A 39 -11.75 -5.14 5.20
CA LEU A 39 -11.49 -6.59 5.06
C LEU A 39 -12.57 -7.43 5.78
N VAL A 40 -12.90 -7.08 7.03
CA VAL A 40 -13.95 -7.78 7.79
C VAL A 40 -15.30 -7.65 7.11
N VAL A 41 -15.69 -6.45 6.68
CA VAL A 41 -16.97 -6.21 6.00
C VAL A 41 -17.06 -7.03 4.71
N SER A 42 -16.05 -6.99 3.84
CA SER A 42 -16.07 -7.79 2.60
C SER A 42 -16.12 -9.30 2.88
N THR A 43 -15.41 -9.77 3.92
CA THR A 43 -15.48 -11.17 4.36
C THR A 43 -16.88 -11.58 4.80
N LEU A 44 -17.60 -10.69 5.49
CA LEU A 44 -18.97 -10.96 5.94
C LEU A 44 -19.98 -10.90 4.78
N LEU A 45 -19.75 -10.05 3.79
CA LEU A 45 -20.60 -9.91 2.61
C LEU A 45 -20.43 -11.06 1.61
N VAL A 46 -19.23 -11.63 1.49
CA VAL A 46 -18.94 -12.76 0.60
C VAL A 46 -18.15 -13.85 1.36
N PRO A 47 -18.81 -14.63 2.23
CA PRO A 47 -18.11 -15.64 3.04
C PRO A 47 -17.37 -16.69 2.22
N GLU A 48 -17.86 -17.00 1.02
CA GLU A 48 -17.23 -17.96 0.10
C GLU A 48 -15.95 -17.43 -0.58
N SER A 49 -15.67 -16.12 -0.48
CA SER A 49 -14.46 -15.52 -1.06
C SER A 49 -13.19 -15.77 -0.26
N ILE A 50 -13.31 -16.25 1.00
CA ILE A 50 -12.17 -16.82 1.71
C ILE A 50 -12.16 -18.29 1.38
N PRO A 51 -11.13 -18.79 0.66
CA PRO A 51 -10.92 -20.22 0.54
C PRO A 51 -10.51 -20.72 1.91
N VAL A 52 -11.53 -21.10 2.66
CA VAL A 52 -11.58 -22.24 3.57
C VAL A 52 -10.17 -22.76 3.89
N VAL A 53 -9.55 -22.19 4.93
CA VAL A 53 -8.75 -23.02 5.83
C VAL A 53 -9.79 -23.94 6.46
N ALA A 54 -10.03 -25.10 5.83
CA ALA A 54 -11.15 -26.01 6.08
C ALA A 54 -11.30 -26.54 7.50
N GLU A 55 -10.39 -26.15 8.38
CA GLU A 55 -10.18 -26.80 9.66
C GLU A 55 -10.31 -25.84 10.85
N LEU A 56 -10.45 -24.52 10.63
CA LEU A 56 -10.53 -23.55 11.72
C LEU A 56 -11.98 -23.09 12.01
N PRO A 57 -12.39 -23.00 13.29
CA PRO A 57 -13.66 -22.39 13.64
C PRO A 57 -13.75 -20.94 13.13
N ARG A 58 -14.94 -20.53 12.65
CA ARG A 58 -15.17 -19.17 12.10
C ARG A 58 -14.72 -18.06 13.05
N SER A 59 -14.86 -18.24 14.36
CA SER A 59 -14.37 -17.28 15.37
C SER A 59 -12.85 -17.13 15.34
N VAL A 60 -12.10 -18.24 15.18
CA VAL A 60 -10.64 -18.23 15.06
C VAL A 60 -10.20 -17.54 13.77
N LEU A 61 -10.89 -17.80 12.66
CA LEU A 61 -10.64 -17.12 11.39
C LEU A 61 -10.88 -15.61 11.50
N LEU A 62 -12.03 -15.19 12.06
CA LEU A 62 -12.36 -13.78 12.27
C LEU A 62 -11.35 -13.07 13.18
N VAL A 63 -10.87 -13.75 14.22
CA VAL A 63 -9.80 -13.23 15.07
C VAL A 63 -8.49 -13.11 14.29
N ALA A 64 -8.13 -14.12 13.48
CA ALA A 64 -6.90 -14.10 12.69
C ALA A 64 -6.88 -12.95 11.66
N ILE A 65 -7.97 -12.74 10.91
CA ILE A 65 -8.05 -11.67 9.89
C ILE A 65 -8.11 -10.26 10.49
N VAL A 66 -8.28 -10.11 11.81
CA VAL A 66 -8.22 -8.81 12.49
C VAL A 66 -6.90 -8.64 13.22
N VAL A 67 -6.54 -9.59 14.07
CA VAL A 67 -5.39 -9.49 14.97
C VAL A 67 -4.08 -9.50 14.20
N GLN A 68 -3.92 -10.40 13.23
CA GLN A 68 -2.67 -10.48 12.45
C GLN A 68 -2.39 -9.17 11.69
N PRO A 69 -3.30 -8.65 10.83
CA PRO A 69 -3.03 -7.40 10.15
C PRO A 69 -2.94 -6.22 11.13
N ALA A 70 -3.71 -6.19 12.23
CA ALA A 70 -3.58 -5.12 13.21
C ALA A 70 -2.17 -5.07 13.85
N LEU A 71 -1.58 -6.22 14.19
CA LEU A 71 -0.21 -6.27 14.71
C LEU A 71 0.81 -5.80 13.66
N LEU A 72 0.65 -6.22 12.41
CA LEU A 72 1.52 -5.77 11.31
C LEU A 72 1.40 -4.27 11.05
N VAL A 73 0.18 -3.73 11.06
CA VAL A 73 -0.08 -2.29 10.89
C VAL A 73 0.48 -1.52 12.08
N LEU A 74 0.33 -2.00 13.32
CA LEU A 74 0.92 -1.36 14.49
C LEU A 74 2.44 -1.29 14.39
N LEU A 75 3.08 -2.39 13.98
CA LEU A 75 4.51 -2.44 13.75
C LEU A 75 4.94 -1.48 12.63
N ALA A 76 4.27 -1.51 11.49
CA ALA A 76 4.56 -0.62 10.36
C ALA A 76 4.34 0.86 10.71
N ALA A 77 3.26 1.17 11.41
CA ALA A 77 2.96 2.51 11.93
C ALA A 77 4.07 3.01 12.85
N ALA A 78 4.54 2.17 13.78
CA ALA A 78 5.64 2.48 14.69
C ALA A 78 6.97 2.68 13.94
N VAL A 79 7.28 1.80 12.99
CA VAL A 79 8.47 1.91 12.13
C VAL A 79 8.47 3.23 11.38
N GLY A 80 7.41 3.57 10.64
CA GLY A 80 7.36 4.82 9.89
C GLY A 80 7.32 6.04 10.80
N ALA A 81 6.58 6.02 11.93
CA ALA A 81 6.55 7.12 12.90
C ALA A 81 7.94 7.44 13.46
N ARG A 82 8.81 6.43 13.54
CA ARG A 82 10.20 6.58 13.96
C ARG A 82 11.12 6.94 12.80
N LEU A 83 10.98 6.36 11.62
CA LEU A 83 11.99 6.41 10.57
C LEU A 83 11.68 7.42 9.47
N ALA A 84 10.42 7.65 9.11
CA ALA A 84 10.02 8.53 8.00
C ALA A 84 10.58 9.96 8.13
N PRO A 85 10.56 10.62 9.32
CA PRO A 85 11.14 11.95 9.48
C PRO A 85 12.65 12.01 9.24
N ARG A 86 13.38 10.89 9.38
CA ARG A 86 14.83 10.83 9.17
C ARG A 86 15.22 10.72 7.71
N VAL A 87 14.30 10.28 6.87
CA VAL A 87 14.51 10.10 5.43
C VAL A 87 13.72 11.09 4.59
N GLY A 88 13.00 12.02 5.25
CA GLY A 88 12.23 13.07 4.59
C GLY A 88 10.93 12.58 3.96
N PHE A 89 10.29 11.55 4.54
CA PHE A 89 8.99 11.06 4.09
C PHE A 89 7.86 11.60 4.96
N ASP A 90 6.76 11.96 4.30
CA ASP A 90 5.69 12.76 4.89
C ASP A 90 4.36 11.99 5.04
N SER A 91 3.55 12.43 6.01
CA SER A 91 2.14 12.04 6.18
C SER A 91 1.35 13.21 6.73
N HIS A 92 0.19 13.50 6.14
CA HIS A 92 -0.75 14.52 6.59
C HIS A 92 -1.33 14.20 7.98
N ALA A 93 -1.58 12.93 8.30
CA ALA A 93 -2.01 12.50 9.62
C ALA A 93 -0.93 12.77 10.67
N VAL A 94 0.33 12.46 10.36
CA VAL A 94 1.49 12.75 11.22
C VAL A 94 1.67 14.26 11.42
N ALA A 95 1.65 15.04 10.33
CA ALA A 95 1.76 16.50 10.41
C ALA A 95 0.65 17.10 11.29
N ARG A 96 -0.60 16.62 11.14
CA ARG A 96 -1.74 17.08 11.93
C ARG A 96 -1.57 16.80 13.42
N VAL A 97 -1.14 15.60 13.82
CA VAL A 97 -0.91 15.33 15.25
C VAL A 97 0.32 16.06 15.79
N ASP A 98 1.31 16.37 14.94
CA ASP A 98 2.43 17.22 15.34
C ASP A 98 2.09 18.72 15.43
N GLY A 99 0.89 19.12 14.99
CA GLY A 99 0.50 20.52 14.91
C GLY A 99 1.22 21.29 13.79
N THR A 100 1.78 20.59 12.82
CA THR A 100 2.46 21.14 11.65
C THR A 100 1.59 21.01 10.39
N ARG A 101 2.07 21.58 9.28
CA ARG A 101 1.42 21.46 7.97
C ARG A 101 2.48 21.12 6.93
N LEU A 102 2.13 20.26 5.99
CA LEU A 102 2.96 19.99 4.83
C LEU A 102 2.89 21.18 3.84
N PRO A 103 3.92 21.37 2.99
CA PRO A 103 3.94 22.45 2.01
C PRO A 103 2.80 22.35 0.98
N THR A 104 2.46 21.13 0.59
CA THR A 104 1.35 20.83 -0.32
C THR A 104 0.14 20.38 0.48
N SER A 105 -1.06 20.72 0.00
CA SER A 105 -2.29 20.16 0.57
C SER A 105 -2.59 18.80 -0.06
N LEU A 106 -3.29 17.92 0.66
CA LEU A 106 -3.74 16.64 0.10
C LEU A 106 -4.60 16.82 -1.16
N ARG A 107 -5.34 17.94 -1.26
CA ARG A 107 -6.12 18.29 -2.46
C ARG A 107 -5.22 18.56 -3.66
N ASP A 108 -4.07 19.20 -3.47
CA ASP A 108 -3.12 19.45 -4.55
C ASP A 108 -2.41 18.17 -4.97
N GLU A 109 -2.01 17.35 -3.98
CA GLU A 109 -1.41 16.03 -4.21
C GLU A 109 -2.38 15.10 -4.96
N ALA A 110 -3.68 15.15 -4.65
CA ALA A 110 -4.72 14.36 -5.31
C ALA A 110 -4.79 14.62 -6.83
N ARG A 111 -4.44 15.82 -7.29
CA ARG A 111 -4.43 16.15 -8.74
C ARG A 111 -3.39 15.35 -9.52
N VAL A 112 -2.36 14.83 -8.82
CA VAL A 112 -1.34 13.96 -9.42
C VAL A 112 -1.58 12.51 -9.03
N ALA A 113 -1.93 12.25 -7.76
CA ALA A 113 -2.13 10.90 -7.25
C ALA A 113 -3.29 10.17 -7.95
N LEU A 114 -4.43 10.82 -8.17
CA LEU A 114 -5.59 10.17 -8.79
C LEU A 114 -5.31 9.78 -10.26
N PRO A 115 -4.81 10.66 -11.15
CA PRO A 115 -4.46 10.25 -12.51
C PRO A 115 -3.33 9.22 -12.55
N ALA A 116 -2.31 9.34 -11.69
CA ALA A 116 -1.24 8.34 -11.62
C ALA A 116 -1.77 6.96 -11.21
N GLY A 117 -2.67 6.93 -10.23
CA GLY A 117 -3.35 5.72 -9.78
C GLY A 117 -4.22 5.08 -10.86
N LEU A 118 -5.07 5.88 -11.53
CA LEU A 118 -5.86 5.42 -12.67
C LEU A 118 -4.98 4.85 -13.78
N ALA A 119 -3.90 5.55 -14.14
CA ALA A 119 -2.94 5.08 -15.13
C ALA A 119 -2.26 3.78 -14.69
N ALA A 120 -1.92 3.62 -13.41
CA ALA A 120 -1.38 2.37 -12.88
C ALA A 120 -2.39 1.21 -12.99
N GLY A 121 -3.66 1.44 -12.66
CA GLY A 121 -4.71 0.43 -12.81
C GLY A 121 -4.93 0.03 -14.26
N VAL A 122 -4.97 1.00 -15.19
CA VAL A 122 -5.02 0.71 -16.64
C VAL A 122 -3.79 -0.07 -17.09
N LEU A 123 -2.59 0.31 -16.63
CA LEU A 123 -1.36 -0.39 -16.98
C LEU A 123 -1.37 -1.84 -16.47
N VAL A 124 -1.89 -2.09 -15.27
CA VAL A 124 -2.09 -3.45 -14.76
C VAL A 124 -3.04 -4.23 -15.66
N VAL A 125 -4.20 -3.67 -16.03
CA VAL A 125 -5.15 -4.33 -16.95
C VAL A 125 -4.50 -4.66 -18.29
N VAL A 126 -3.84 -3.68 -18.91
CA VAL A 126 -3.19 -3.87 -20.22
C VAL A 126 -2.08 -4.93 -20.14
N THR A 127 -1.28 -4.90 -19.07
CA THR A 127 -0.21 -5.87 -18.85
C THR A 127 -0.78 -7.27 -18.66
N ASP A 128 -1.87 -7.39 -17.90
CA ASP A 128 -2.52 -8.68 -17.65
C ASP A 128 -3.12 -9.27 -18.92
N LEU A 129 -3.82 -8.47 -19.73
CA LEU A 129 -4.36 -8.89 -21.02
C LEU A 129 -3.25 -9.32 -21.99
N ALA A 130 -2.15 -8.57 -22.05
CA ALA A 130 -1.00 -8.91 -22.89
C ALA A 130 -0.33 -10.22 -22.47
N LEU A 131 -0.13 -10.42 -21.16
CA LEU A 131 0.45 -11.66 -20.63
C LEU A 131 -0.49 -12.85 -20.84
N SER A 132 -1.79 -12.67 -20.61
CA SER A 132 -2.80 -13.70 -20.82
C SER A 132 -2.83 -14.14 -22.29
N ALA A 133 -2.73 -13.19 -23.23
CA ALA A 133 -2.71 -13.50 -24.66
C ALA A 133 -1.45 -14.24 -25.12
N VAL A 134 -0.30 -14.02 -24.47
CA VAL A 134 0.99 -14.62 -24.87
C VAL A 134 1.25 -15.94 -24.14
N VAL A 135 0.93 -16.01 -22.86
CA VAL A 135 1.32 -17.11 -21.95
C VAL A 135 0.13 -18.03 -21.65
N GLY A 136 -1.11 -17.60 -21.90
CA GLY A 136 -2.31 -18.39 -21.63
C GLY A 136 -2.62 -18.55 -20.14
N VAL A 137 -2.18 -17.61 -19.30
CA VAL A 137 -2.36 -17.67 -17.84
C VAL A 137 -3.35 -16.62 -17.39
N ASP A 138 -4.40 -17.08 -16.71
CA ASP A 138 -5.40 -16.23 -16.08
C ASP A 138 -4.93 -15.83 -14.67
N SER A 139 -4.61 -14.55 -14.48
CA SER A 139 -4.11 -14.05 -13.20
C SER A 139 -5.20 -13.84 -12.15
N ARG A 140 -6.48 -13.86 -12.55
CA ARG A 140 -7.66 -13.45 -11.76
C ARG A 140 -7.61 -12.02 -11.18
N LEU A 141 -6.56 -11.23 -11.46
CA LEU A 141 -6.47 -9.82 -11.05
C LEU A 141 -7.42 -8.95 -11.86
N VAL A 142 -7.65 -9.32 -13.13
CA VAL A 142 -8.74 -8.84 -13.98
C VAL A 142 -9.70 -10.01 -14.20
N PRO A 143 -10.98 -9.90 -13.80
CA PRO A 143 -11.93 -10.97 -14.05
C PRO A 143 -12.15 -11.21 -15.56
N THR A 144 -11.85 -12.43 -16.01
CA THR A 144 -12.06 -12.92 -17.38
C THR A 144 -13.42 -13.60 -17.55
N GLU A 145 -13.94 -14.21 -16.48
CA GLU A 145 -15.31 -14.71 -16.37
C GLU A 145 -16.26 -13.61 -15.89
N ALA A 146 -17.56 -13.76 -16.18
CA ALA A 146 -18.61 -12.83 -15.78
C ALA A 146 -18.78 -12.81 -14.24
N VAL A 147 -17.90 -12.08 -13.55
CA VAL A 147 -18.09 -11.76 -12.13
C VAL A 147 -19.33 -10.89 -12.02
N SER A 148 -20.27 -11.31 -11.18
CA SER A 148 -21.51 -10.56 -10.98
C SER A 148 -21.21 -9.15 -10.44
N LEU A 149 -22.03 -8.18 -10.85
CA LEU A 149 -21.97 -6.82 -10.31
C LEU A 149 -22.05 -6.83 -8.77
N GLY A 150 -22.87 -7.73 -8.19
CA GLY A 150 -22.97 -7.92 -6.75
C GLY A 150 -21.64 -8.30 -6.08
N ALA A 151 -20.89 -9.23 -6.67
CA ALA A 151 -19.58 -9.63 -6.16
C ALA A 151 -18.55 -8.48 -6.25
N VAL A 152 -18.57 -7.69 -7.33
CA VAL A 152 -17.72 -6.49 -7.44
C VAL A 152 -18.06 -5.49 -6.36
N LEU A 153 -19.34 -5.16 -6.17
CA LEU A 153 -19.81 -4.21 -5.16
C LEU A 153 -19.45 -4.66 -3.74
N ALA A 154 -19.55 -5.96 -3.45
CA ALA A 154 -19.19 -6.51 -2.15
C ALA A 154 -17.67 -6.50 -1.88
N SER A 155 -16.84 -6.45 -2.93
CA SER A 155 -15.38 -6.36 -2.82
C SER A 155 -14.86 -4.92 -2.64
N LEU A 156 -15.69 -3.89 -2.82
CA LEU A 156 -15.24 -2.50 -2.74
C LEU A 156 -14.62 -2.14 -1.38
N PRO A 157 -15.19 -2.52 -0.21
CA PRO A 157 -14.56 -2.22 1.08
C PRO A 157 -13.14 -2.79 1.20
N LEU A 158 -12.93 -4.04 0.78
CA LEU A 158 -11.60 -4.65 0.71
C LEU A 158 -10.66 -3.86 -0.21
N ARG A 159 -11.07 -3.57 -1.45
CA ARG A 159 -10.22 -2.85 -2.43
C ARG A 159 -9.85 -1.45 -1.94
N PHE A 160 -10.83 -0.62 -1.61
CA PHE A 160 -10.60 0.79 -1.34
C PHE A 160 -10.08 1.07 0.08
N LEU A 161 -10.52 0.29 1.07
CA LEU A 161 -10.09 0.53 2.46
C LEU A 161 -8.89 -0.34 2.82
N TYR A 162 -8.95 -1.66 2.63
CA TYR A 162 -7.80 -2.51 2.95
C TYR A 162 -6.65 -2.28 1.97
N GLY A 163 -6.89 -2.45 0.66
CA GLY A 163 -5.90 -2.18 -0.38
C GLY A 163 -5.43 -0.72 -0.36
N GLY A 164 -6.37 0.20 -0.53
CA GLY A 164 -6.07 1.64 -0.60
C GLY A 164 -5.46 2.27 0.66
N ILE A 165 -5.65 1.70 1.87
CA ILE A 165 -5.16 2.31 3.12
C ILE A 165 -4.23 1.38 3.90
N THR A 166 -4.67 0.16 4.22
CA THR A 166 -3.88 -0.75 5.07
C THR A 166 -2.59 -1.17 4.39
N GLU A 167 -2.64 -1.54 3.12
CA GLU A 167 -1.44 -1.96 2.40
C GLU A 167 -0.43 -0.84 2.25
N GLU A 168 -0.88 0.42 2.08
CA GLU A 168 0.01 1.58 2.05
C GLU A 168 0.71 1.83 3.39
N VAL A 169 0.01 1.64 4.53
CA VAL A 169 0.65 1.70 5.84
C VAL A 169 1.74 0.63 5.97
N LEU A 170 1.43 -0.61 5.57
CA LEU A 170 2.38 -1.73 5.66
C LEU A 170 3.60 -1.52 4.76
N LEU A 171 3.37 -1.23 3.48
CA LEU A 171 4.38 -1.27 2.43
C LEU A 171 5.12 0.04 2.29
N ARG A 172 4.45 1.20 2.40
CA ARG A 172 5.08 2.50 2.15
C ARG A 172 5.61 3.07 3.47
N TRP A 173 4.69 3.26 4.41
CA TRP A 173 5.03 3.84 5.71
C TRP A 173 5.94 2.92 6.55
N GLY A 174 5.68 1.61 6.56
CA GLY A 174 6.51 0.63 7.26
C GLY A 174 7.73 0.21 6.43
N PHE A 175 7.51 -0.65 5.45
CA PHE A 175 8.57 -1.42 4.80
C PHE A 175 9.50 -0.57 3.91
N MET A 176 8.96 0.20 2.97
CA MET A 176 9.76 1.07 2.09
C MET A 176 10.55 2.09 2.90
N THR A 177 9.94 2.72 3.91
CA THR A 177 10.64 3.65 4.80
C THR A 177 11.80 2.97 5.54
N LEU A 178 11.62 1.75 6.04
CA LEU A 178 12.68 0.97 6.66
C LEU A 178 13.84 0.71 5.68
N LEU A 179 13.53 0.32 4.44
CA LEU A 179 14.54 0.06 3.41
C LEU A 179 15.31 1.33 3.03
N VAL A 180 14.62 2.45 2.85
CA VAL A 180 15.25 3.76 2.56
C VAL A 180 16.14 4.17 3.73
N TRP A 181 15.66 4.03 4.96
CA TRP A 181 16.43 4.34 6.15
C TRP A 181 17.67 3.45 6.29
N ALA A 182 17.55 2.16 6.03
CA ALA A 182 18.67 1.22 6.05
C ALA A 182 19.73 1.59 4.99
N GLY A 183 19.30 1.82 3.74
CA GLY A 183 20.20 2.26 2.67
C GLY A 183 20.85 3.61 2.95
N TRP A 184 20.11 4.56 3.52
CA TRP A 184 20.62 5.86 3.96
C TRP A 184 21.67 5.73 5.08
N ARG A 185 21.44 4.82 6.04
CA ARG A 185 22.40 4.52 7.12
C ARG A 185 23.68 3.88 6.57
N LEU A 186 23.55 2.92 5.66
CA LEU A 186 24.68 2.25 5.02
C LEU A 186 25.51 3.20 4.15
N ALA A 187 24.87 4.22 3.57
CA ALA A 187 25.56 5.28 2.83
C ALA A 187 26.25 6.33 3.71
N GLY A 188 26.35 6.12 5.03
CA GLY A 188 27.02 7.06 5.94
C GLY A 188 26.15 8.24 6.38
N ARG A 189 24.82 8.15 6.23
CA ARG A 189 23.85 9.17 6.66
C ARG A 189 24.09 10.57 6.04
N PRO A 190 24.13 10.68 4.70
CA PRO A 190 24.18 12.00 4.05
C PRO A 190 22.98 12.87 4.45
N ALA A 191 23.01 14.17 4.14
CA ALA A 191 21.94 15.09 4.53
C ALA A 191 20.52 14.61 4.13
N THR A 192 20.39 13.97 2.96
CA THR A 192 19.18 13.31 2.48
C THR A 192 19.52 11.98 1.79
N PRO A 193 18.60 10.99 1.76
CA PRO A 193 18.78 9.78 0.96
C PRO A 193 18.97 10.10 -0.52
N SER A 194 19.90 9.42 -1.18
CA SER A 194 20.07 9.57 -2.63
C SER A 194 18.85 9.04 -3.39
N ALA A 195 18.56 9.62 -4.57
CA ALA A 195 17.49 9.10 -5.43
C ALA A 195 17.66 7.61 -5.76
N ARG A 196 18.91 7.15 -5.94
CA ARG A 196 19.23 5.74 -6.16
C ARG A 196 18.80 4.88 -4.97
N THR A 197 19.11 5.31 -3.74
CA THR A 197 18.69 4.62 -2.52
C THR A 197 17.17 4.47 -2.45
N VAL A 198 16.44 5.54 -2.78
CA VAL A 198 14.98 5.51 -2.73
C VAL A 198 14.41 4.62 -3.82
N TRP A 199 14.90 4.70 -5.06
CA TRP A 199 14.44 3.83 -6.15
C TRP A 199 14.67 2.36 -5.86
N VAL A 200 15.84 1.97 -5.32
CA VAL A 200 16.11 0.57 -4.96
C VAL A 200 15.12 0.10 -3.88
N ALA A 201 14.93 0.86 -2.81
CA ALA A 201 13.98 0.53 -1.76
C ALA A 201 12.53 0.43 -2.26
N LEU A 202 12.13 1.34 -3.15
CA LEU A 202 10.83 1.37 -3.78
C LEU A 202 10.59 0.13 -4.64
N VAL A 203 11.54 -0.25 -5.49
CA VAL A 203 11.43 -1.45 -6.35
C VAL A 203 11.38 -2.72 -5.50
N VAL A 204 12.21 -2.83 -4.46
CA VAL A 204 12.17 -3.96 -3.53
C VAL A 204 10.83 -4.03 -2.80
N ALA A 205 10.29 -2.89 -2.35
CA ALA A 205 8.96 -2.83 -1.73
C ALA A 205 7.84 -3.21 -2.72
N ALA A 206 7.94 -2.80 -3.99
CA ALA A 206 6.98 -3.17 -5.03
C ALA A 206 6.99 -4.68 -5.33
N VAL A 207 8.17 -5.31 -5.38
CA VAL A 207 8.27 -6.77 -5.53
C VAL A 207 7.72 -7.48 -4.30
N ALA A 208 8.05 -7.00 -3.09
CA ALA A 208 7.49 -7.54 -1.85
C ALA A 208 5.96 -7.41 -1.80
N PHE A 209 5.40 -6.35 -2.39
CA PHE A 209 3.96 -6.16 -2.55
C PHE A 209 3.35 -7.29 -3.37
N GLY A 210 3.93 -7.60 -4.53
CA GLY A 210 3.46 -8.70 -5.37
C GLY A 210 3.64 -10.07 -4.74
N VAL A 211 4.76 -10.32 -4.05
CA VAL A 211 4.96 -11.56 -3.29
C VAL A 211 3.94 -11.69 -2.16
N GLY A 212 3.60 -10.59 -1.49
CA GLY A 212 2.61 -10.55 -0.41
C GLY A 212 1.20 -10.98 -0.83
N HIS A 213 0.89 -10.95 -2.13
CA HIS A 213 -0.38 -11.41 -2.69
C HIS A 213 -0.44 -12.91 -2.97
N LEU A 214 0.70 -13.60 -3.04
CA LEU A 214 0.75 -15.03 -3.37
C LEU A 214 -0.04 -15.92 -2.41
N PRO A 215 -0.05 -15.71 -1.08
CA PRO A 215 -0.86 -16.52 -0.16
C PRO A 215 -2.37 -16.45 -0.47
N ALA A 216 -2.88 -15.28 -0.84
CA ALA A 216 -4.29 -15.11 -1.20
C ALA A 216 -4.63 -15.85 -2.51
N VAL A 217 -3.73 -15.80 -3.50
CA VAL A 217 -3.91 -16.53 -4.77
C VAL A 217 -3.84 -18.04 -4.53
N ALA A 218 -2.85 -18.51 -3.75
CA ALA A 218 -2.64 -19.92 -3.40
C ALA A 218 -3.83 -20.55 -2.68
N ALA A 219 -4.62 -19.74 -1.95
CA ALA A 219 -5.83 -20.21 -1.30
C ALA A 219 -6.91 -20.59 -2.34
N THR A 220 -6.94 -19.94 -3.52
CA THR A 220 -8.00 -20.13 -4.53
C THR A 220 -7.60 -21.04 -5.69
N THR A 221 -6.31 -21.32 -5.88
CA THR A 221 -5.78 -22.09 -7.00
C THR A 221 -4.34 -22.54 -6.74
N ALA A 222 -3.91 -23.60 -7.44
CA ALA A 222 -2.52 -24.04 -7.40
C ALA A 222 -1.59 -23.01 -8.05
N LEU A 223 -0.47 -22.71 -7.38
CA LEU A 223 0.54 -21.80 -7.91
C LEU A 223 1.40 -22.48 -8.98
N THR A 224 1.36 -21.99 -10.21
CA THR A 224 2.34 -22.33 -11.26
C THR A 224 3.42 -21.25 -11.31
N PRO A 225 4.64 -21.56 -11.80
CA PRO A 225 5.69 -20.55 -11.96
C PRO A 225 5.25 -19.33 -12.78
N ALA A 226 4.44 -19.55 -13.82
CA ALA A 226 3.92 -18.48 -14.66
C ALA A 226 2.90 -17.61 -13.91
N LEU A 227 1.97 -18.21 -13.15
CA LEU A 227 1.02 -17.48 -12.32
C LEU A 227 1.73 -16.67 -11.23
N VAL A 228 2.75 -17.25 -10.58
CA VAL A 228 3.58 -16.55 -9.59
C VAL A 228 4.24 -15.32 -10.23
N ALA A 229 4.88 -15.49 -11.38
CA ALA A 229 5.53 -14.39 -12.08
C ALA A 229 4.54 -13.29 -12.46
N GLN A 230 3.35 -13.65 -12.97
CA GLN A 230 2.31 -12.71 -13.36
C GLN A 230 1.73 -11.93 -12.16
N VAL A 231 1.38 -12.61 -11.07
CA VAL A 231 0.88 -11.97 -9.85
C VAL A 231 1.92 -11.01 -9.26
N VAL A 232 3.18 -11.45 -9.18
CA VAL A 232 4.27 -10.60 -8.67
C VAL A 232 4.47 -9.39 -9.57
N LEU A 233 4.51 -9.58 -10.89
CA LEU A 233 4.73 -8.50 -11.86
C LEU A 233 3.61 -7.47 -11.82
N LEU A 234 2.35 -7.90 -11.91
CA LEU A 234 1.20 -6.99 -11.99
C LEU A 234 1.06 -6.14 -10.72
N ASN A 235 1.23 -6.75 -9.55
CA ASN A 235 1.26 -6.00 -8.30
C ASN A 235 2.49 -5.09 -8.19
N SER A 236 3.66 -5.53 -8.67
CA SER A 236 4.87 -4.69 -8.67
C SER A 236 4.69 -3.44 -9.54
N VAL A 237 4.00 -3.53 -10.68
CA VAL A 237 3.72 -2.40 -11.57
C VAL A 237 2.93 -1.30 -10.83
N GLY A 238 1.81 -1.64 -10.20
CA GLY A 238 1.09 -0.69 -9.33
C GLY A 238 1.96 -0.24 -8.15
N GLY A 239 2.70 -1.21 -7.60
CA GLY A 239 3.65 -1.05 -6.50
C GLY A 239 4.61 0.11 -6.68
N VAL A 240 5.24 0.17 -7.87
CA VAL A 240 6.19 1.21 -8.28
C VAL A 240 5.52 2.59 -8.32
N VAL A 241 4.33 2.69 -8.89
CA VAL A 241 3.61 3.97 -9.01
C VAL A 241 3.23 4.51 -7.63
N PHE A 242 2.64 3.68 -6.76
CA PHE A 242 2.23 4.14 -5.43
C PHE A 242 3.44 4.49 -4.55
N GLY A 243 4.53 3.71 -4.67
CA GLY A 243 5.80 4.04 -4.01
C GLY A 243 6.42 5.35 -4.51
N TRP A 244 6.28 5.66 -5.79
CA TRP A 244 6.74 6.94 -6.34
C TRP A 244 5.87 8.10 -5.85
N VAL A 245 4.54 7.94 -5.83
CA VAL A 245 3.63 8.94 -5.25
C VAL A 245 3.97 9.17 -3.76
N TYR A 246 4.20 8.11 -3.01
CA TYR A 246 4.62 8.20 -1.61
C TYR A 246 5.92 9.00 -1.44
N TRP A 247 6.94 8.69 -2.25
CA TRP A 247 8.22 9.38 -2.19
C TRP A 247 8.12 10.88 -2.53
N ARG A 248 7.30 11.25 -3.52
CA ARG A 248 7.24 12.62 -4.01
C ARG A 248 6.25 13.51 -3.24
N TYR A 249 5.31 12.89 -2.54
CA TYR A 249 4.20 13.58 -1.87
C TYR A 249 4.06 13.09 -0.43
N SER A 250 3.10 12.20 -0.15
CA SER A 250 2.76 11.77 1.19
C SER A 250 2.19 10.36 1.20
N LEU A 251 2.10 9.76 2.40
CA LEU A 251 1.41 8.50 2.62
C LEU A 251 -0.04 8.54 2.10
N GLU A 252 -0.78 9.60 2.42
CA GLU A 252 -2.18 9.75 2.04
C GLU A 252 -2.34 9.97 0.53
N ALA A 253 -1.38 10.59 -0.14
CA ALA A 253 -1.36 10.65 -1.60
C ALA A 253 -1.19 9.25 -2.23
N ALA A 254 -0.33 8.39 -1.67
CA ALA A 254 -0.18 7.02 -2.14
C ALA A 254 -1.48 6.21 -1.92
N MET A 255 -2.19 6.45 -0.81
CA MET A 255 -3.52 5.86 -0.55
C MET A 255 -4.54 6.26 -1.62
N LEU A 256 -4.57 7.54 -2.01
CA LEU A 256 -5.42 8.02 -3.08
C LEU A 256 -5.06 7.39 -4.44
N ALA A 257 -3.77 7.27 -4.75
CA ALA A 257 -3.31 6.64 -5.99
C ALA A 257 -3.69 5.15 -6.04
N HIS A 258 -3.48 4.41 -4.96
CA HIS A 258 -3.82 2.99 -4.90
C HIS A 258 -5.33 2.78 -4.97
N GLY A 259 -6.12 3.54 -4.20
CA GLY A 259 -7.58 3.52 -4.32
C GLY A 259 -8.05 3.83 -5.74
N ALA A 260 -7.46 4.82 -6.42
CA ALA A 260 -7.79 5.15 -7.80
C ALA A 260 -7.44 4.02 -8.80
N ALA A 261 -6.37 3.26 -8.57
CA ALA A 261 -6.05 2.09 -9.39
C ALA A 261 -7.19 1.05 -9.36
N HIS A 262 -7.82 0.84 -8.19
CA HIS A 262 -8.96 -0.06 -8.10
C HIS A 262 -10.19 0.39 -8.90
N VAL A 263 -10.39 1.71 -9.09
CA VAL A 263 -11.45 2.22 -9.97
C VAL A 263 -11.26 1.71 -11.39
N ALA A 264 -10.04 1.82 -11.93
CA ALA A 264 -9.72 1.32 -13.26
C ALA A 264 -9.87 -0.21 -13.36
N LEU A 265 -9.56 -0.94 -12.29
CA LEU A 265 -9.70 -2.41 -12.25
C LEU A 265 -11.16 -2.88 -12.21
N VAL A 266 -12.09 -2.13 -11.58
CA VAL A 266 -13.51 -2.52 -11.53
C VAL A 266 -14.34 -1.96 -12.69
N ALA A 267 -13.86 -0.90 -13.35
CA ALA A 267 -14.60 -0.20 -14.40
C ALA A 267 -15.09 -1.13 -15.53
N PRO A 268 -14.30 -2.08 -16.07
CA PRO A 268 -14.76 -2.95 -17.15
C PRO A 268 -16.01 -3.77 -16.78
N VAL A 269 -16.06 -4.29 -15.55
CA VAL A 269 -17.20 -5.11 -15.07
C VAL A 269 -18.43 -4.25 -14.84
N VAL A 270 -18.26 -3.05 -14.29
CA VAL A 270 -19.37 -2.11 -14.07
C VAL A 270 -19.96 -1.63 -15.40
N LEU A 271 -19.10 -1.30 -16.37
CA LEU A 271 -19.53 -0.83 -17.69
C LEU A 271 -20.23 -1.92 -18.50
N ALA A 272 -19.82 -3.19 -18.35
CA ALA A 272 -20.48 -4.32 -19.01
C ALA A 272 -21.88 -4.64 -18.43
N ALA A 273 -22.23 -4.09 -17.27
CA ALA A 273 -23.50 -4.32 -16.58
C ALA A 273 -24.54 -3.19 -16.76
N LEU A 274 -24.18 -2.11 -17.45
CA LEU A 274 -25.05 -0.98 -17.81
C LEU A 274 -25.63 -1.14 -19.21
#